data_AF-A0A497FYG3-F1
#
_entry.id   AF-A0A497FYG3-F1
#
_cell.length_a   1.000
_cell.length_b   1.000
_cell.length_c   1.000
_cell.angle_alpha   90.00
_cell.angle_beta   90.00
_cell.angle_gamma   90.00
#
_symmetry.space_group_name_H-M   'P 1'
#
loop_
_entity.id
_entity.type
_entity.pdbx_description
1 polymer ?
#
loop_
_entity_poly.entity_id
_entity_poly.type
_entity_poly.pdbx_seq_one_letter_code
_entity_poly.pdbx_strand_id
1 'polypeptide(L)'
;MQILLLVTFIALVNYIISYNLWVYTDTFYNALILMFIILFIELLFSSILIALVIEYVKEEELFIKTSFRKCVAKVAPRFLDYLVIGFVGSIALFTVLLSPLYFLGLVSNVISGYSSFDAIYEGAKRFHRDFGKYFIRIVPDVILALLIMILFAYASLYSSNSFSPKILFSTGTFLSWLLFSKTAIKTSREYLYHGLKICVYCSKEIPIASKECRWCKAKLK
;
A
#
# COMPACT_ATOMS: atom_id res chain seq x y z
N MET A 1 -14.40 0.24 14.38
CA MET A 1 -15.17 1.28 13.63
C MET A 1 -14.26 2.31 12.96
N GLN A 2 -13.24 2.84 13.64
CA GLN A 2 -12.37 3.89 13.09
C GLN A 2 -11.48 3.42 11.91
N ILE A 3 -10.95 2.18 11.92
CA ILE A 3 -10.23 1.63 10.75
C ILE A 3 -11.13 1.58 9.52
N LEU A 4 -12.38 1.13 9.66
CA LEU A 4 -13.30 1.03 8.53
C LEU A 4 -13.53 2.41 7.89
N LEU A 5 -13.73 3.44 8.72
CA LEU A 5 -13.85 4.83 8.26
C LEU A 5 -12.60 5.32 7.52
N LEU A 6 -11.41 4.94 8.00
CA LEU A 6 -10.16 5.31 7.35
C LEU A 6 -9.99 4.61 5.99
N VAL A 7 -10.33 3.32 5.92
CA VAL A 7 -10.29 2.53 4.68
C VAL A 7 -11.28 3.07 3.65
N THR A 8 -12.52 3.38 4.06
CA THR A 8 -13.51 3.96 3.16
C THR A 8 -13.13 5.39 2.74
N PHE A 9 -12.53 6.18 3.62
CA PHE A 9 -12.00 7.50 3.28
C PHE A 9 -10.90 7.42 2.21
N ILE A 10 -9.96 6.48 2.33
CA ILE A 10 -8.92 6.26 1.31
C ILE A 10 -9.55 5.85 -0.02
N ALA A 11 -10.49 4.91 -0.01
CA ALA A 11 -11.19 4.51 -1.21
C ALA A 11 -11.94 5.68 -1.86
N LEU A 12 -12.56 6.57 -1.07
CA LEU A 12 -13.22 7.79 -1.53
C LEU A 12 -12.24 8.80 -2.14
N VAL A 13 -11.07 9.01 -1.54
CA VAL A 13 -10.03 9.88 -2.11
C VAL A 13 -9.62 9.38 -3.49
N ASN A 14 -9.37 8.09 -3.63
CA ASN A 14 -8.99 7.51 -4.92
C ASN A 14 -10.15 7.49 -5.92
N TYR A 15 -11.40 7.30 -5.48
CA TYR A 15 -12.57 7.53 -6.32
C TYR A 15 -12.56 8.95 -6.91
N ILE A 16 -12.32 9.98 -6.09
CA ILE A 16 -12.30 11.38 -6.54
C ILE A 16 -11.14 11.62 -7.51
N ILE A 17 -9.95 11.09 -7.24
CA ILE A 17 -8.79 11.18 -8.14
C ILE A 17 -9.14 10.55 -9.49
N SER A 18 -9.57 9.29 -9.50
CA SER A 18 -9.98 8.56 -10.70
C SER A 18 -11.10 9.26 -11.46
N TYR A 19 -12.12 9.79 -10.78
CA TYR A 19 -13.23 10.48 -11.42
C TYR A 19 -12.78 11.72 -12.20
N ASN A 20 -11.86 12.50 -11.61
CA ASN A 20 -11.36 13.71 -12.25
C ASN A 20 -10.38 13.41 -13.40
N LEU A 21 -9.55 12.37 -13.25
CA LEU A 21 -8.52 12.02 -14.23
C LEU A 21 -9.02 11.11 -15.36
N TRP A 22 -10.11 10.37 -15.16
CA TRP A 22 -10.66 9.52 -16.22
C TRP A 22 -11.20 10.38 -17.36
N VAL A 23 -10.75 10.06 -18.57
CA VAL A 23 -11.20 10.65 -19.83
C VAL A 23 -11.73 9.51 -20.68
N TYR A 24 -12.77 9.78 -21.46
CA TYR A 24 -13.27 8.79 -22.41
C TYR A 24 -12.16 8.37 -23.39
N THR A 25 -12.08 7.08 -23.65
CA THR A 25 -11.07 6.49 -24.55
C THR A 25 -11.77 5.59 -25.56
N ASP A 26 -11.33 5.63 -26.81
CA ASP A 26 -12.00 4.90 -27.90
C ASP A 26 -11.63 3.41 -27.96
N THR A 27 -10.54 3.02 -27.29
CA THR A 27 -10.02 1.65 -27.33
C THR A 27 -9.69 1.15 -25.93
N PHE A 28 -9.84 -0.16 -25.73
CA PHE A 28 -9.47 -0.81 -24.48
C PHE A 28 -7.98 -0.69 -24.17
N TYR A 29 -7.12 -0.70 -25.18
CA TYR A 29 -5.69 -0.46 -25.00
C TYR A 29 -5.41 0.91 -24.36
N ASN A 30 -6.03 1.98 -24.89
CA ASN A 30 -5.89 3.33 -24.33
C ASN A 30 -6.50 3.43 -22.93
N ALA A 31 -7.64 2.76 -22.70
CA ALA A 31 -8.27 2.69 -21.38
C ALA A 31 -7.34 2.03 -20.34
N LEU A 32 -6.67 0.94 -20.70
CA LEU A 32 -5.72 0.26 -19.84
C LEU A 32 -4.50 1.13 -19.52
N ILE A 33 -3.93 1.82 -20.52
CA ILE A 33 -2.82 2.77 -20.30
C ILE A 33 -3.26 3.87 -19.31
N LEU A 34 -4.44 4.46 -19.54
CA LEU A 34 -4.95 5.51 -18.66
C LEU A 34 -5.19 4.98 -17.25
N MET A 35 -5.76 3.78 -17.10
CA MET A 35 -5.91 3.09 -15.82
C MET A 35 -4.55 2.92 -15.11
N PHE A 36 -3.51 2.51 -15.84
CA PHE A 36 -2.16 2.36 -15.28
C PHE A 36 -1.59 3.70 -14.79
N ILE A 37 -1.73 4.77 -15.57
CA ILE A 37 -1.28 6.11 -15.18
C ILE A 37 -2.03 6.60 -13.94
N ILE A 38 -3.35 6.40 -13.89
CA ILE A 38 -4.15 6.80 -12.73
C ILE A 38 -3.76 5.99 -11.50
N LEU A 39 -3.62 4.67 -11.60
CA LEU A 39 -3.18 3.84 -10.47
C LEU A 39 -1.80 4.25 -9.96
N PHE A 40 -0.88 4.61 -10.86
CA PHE A 40 0.44 5.12 -10.48
C PHE A 40 0.34 6.42 -9.66
N ILE A 41 -0.48 7.37 -10.11
CA ILE A 41 -0.75 8.63 -9.39
C ILE A 41 -1.38 8.34 -8.03
N GLU A 42 -2.40 7.49 -8.00
CA GLU A 42 -3.08 7.10 -6.78
C GLU A 42 -2.14 6.46 -5.77
N LEU A 43 -1.27 5.54 -6.19
CA LEU A 43 -0.28 4.93 -5.31
C LEU A 43 0.69 5.94 -4.72
N LEU A 44 1.15 6.92 -5.49
CA LEU A 44 2.02 8.00 -4.98
C LEU A 44 1.34 8.78 -3.85
N PHE A 45 0.10 9.24 -4.06
CA PHE A 45 -0.61 10.06 -3.07
C PHE A 45 -1.14 9.24 -1.89
N SER A 46 -1.71 8.06 -2.16
CA SER A 46 -2.38 7.25 -1.17
C SER A 46 -1.43 6.38 -0.34
N SER A 47 -0.14 6.29 -0.69
CA SER A 47 0.88 5.66 0.16
C SER A 47 0.93 6.28 1.56
N ILE A 48 0.78 7.60 1.65
CA ILE A 48 0.77 8.32 2.93
C ILE A 48 -0.49 7.96 3.74
N LEU A 49 -1.63 7.87 3.07
CA LEU A 49 -2.87 7.49 3.73
C LEU A 49 -2.86 6.03 4.18
N ILE A 50 -2.29 5.12 3.38
CA ILE A 50 -2.04 3.74 3.81
C ILE A 50 -1.07 3.71 4.99
N ALA A 51 -0.02 4.53 5.01
CA ALA A 51 0.87 4.62 6.16
C ALA A 51 0.13 5.02 7.45
N LEU A 52 -0.88 5.91 7.36
CA LEU A 52 -1.77 6.22 8.51
C LEU A 52 -2.57 5.01 8.97
N VAL A 53 -3.08 4.18 8.03
CA VAL A 53 -3.76 2.92 8.37
C VAL A 53 -2.81 1.99 9.10
N ILE A 54 -1.59 1.81 8.60
CA ILE A 54 -0.60 0.92 9.18
C ILE A 54 -0.22 1.39 10.59
N GLU A 55 0.01 2.69 10.80
CA GLU A 55 0.36 3.23 12.13
C GLU A 55 -0.83 3.08 13.08
N TYR A 56 -2.07 3.27 12.62
CA TYR A 56 -3.25 3.03 13.43
C TYR A 56 -3.38 1.55 13.84
N VAL A 57 -3.21 0.61 12.89
CA VAL A 57 -3.22 -0.84 13.18
C VAL A 57 -2.16 -1.20 14.21
N LYS A 58 -0.93 -0.68 14.04
CA LYS A 58 0.16 -0.89 14.99
C LYS A 58 -0.20 -0.44 16.40
N GLU A 59 -0.77 0.75 16.54
CA GLU A 59 -1.14 1.29 17.86
C GLU A 59 -2.29 0.50 18.50
N GLU A 60 -3.25 0.03 17.69
CA GLU A 60 -4.35 -0.83 18.15
C GLU A 60 -3.84 -2.19 18.63
N GLU A 61 -2.96 -2.86 17.87
CA GLU A 61 -2.37 -4.16 18.23
C GLU A 61 -1.45 -4.07 19.47
N LEU A 62 -0.85 -2.90 19.72
CA LEU A 62 -0.05 -2.65 20.91
C LEU A 62 -0.87 -2.17 22.11
N PHE A 63 -2.21 -2.14 22.01
CA PHE A 63 -3.13 -1.65 23.04
C PHE A 63 -2.83 -0.21 23.51
N ILE A 64 -2.26 0.62 22.63
CA ILE A 64 -1.94 2.01 22.92
C ILE A 64 -3.15 2.87 22.56
N LYS A 65 -3.72 3.56 23.56
CA LYS A 65 -4.85 4.47 23.34
C LYS A 65 -4.38 5.68 22.53
N THR A 66 -4.56 5.60 21.21
CA THR A 66 -4.04 6.58 20.26
C THR A 66 -5.17 7.30 19.52
N SER A 67 -5.00 8.61 19.37
CA SER A 67 -5.90 9.45 18.59
C SER A 67 -5.39 9.57 17.16
N PHE A 68 -6.31 9.76 16.20
CA PHE A 68 -5.96 9.95 14.79
C PHE A 68 -4.93 11.08 14.59
N ARG A 69 -5.04 12.17 15.35
CA ARG A 69 -4.08 13.29 15.34
C ARG A 69 -2.65 12.84 15.66
N LYS A 70 -2.46 11.92 16.59
CA LYS A 70 -1.13 11.37 16.93
C LYS A 70 -0.58 10.50 15.79
N CYS A 71 -1.40 9.68 15.13
CA CYS A 71 -0.98 8.92 13.95
C CYS A 71 -0.49 9.86 12.84
N VAL A 72 -1.25 10.92 12.56
CA VAL A 72 -0.86 11.93 11.56
C VAL A 72 0.46 12.59 11.93
N ALA A 73 0.66 12.97 13.20
CA ALA A 73 1.90 13.59 13.65
C ALA A 73 3.13 12.68 13.52
N LYS A 74 2.96 11.35 13.60
CA LYS A 74 4.05 10.38 13.42
C LYS A 74 4.36 10.09 11.95
N VAL A 75 3.34 10.09 11.10
CA VAL A 75 3.46 9.80 9.66
C VAL A 75 3.95 11.02 8.89
N ALA A 76 3.39 12.21 9.13
CA ALA A 76 3.70 13.42 8.36
C ALA A 76 5.22 13.72 8.18
N PRO A 77 6.09 13.57 9.21
CA PRO A 77 7.52 13.83 9.06
C PRO A 77 8.24 12.93 8.04
N ARG A 78 7.67 11.77 7.72
CA ARG A 78 8.22 10.77 6.79
C ARG A 78 7.58 10.80 5.41
N PHE A 79 6.90 11.90 5.07
CA PHE A 79 6.22 12.08 3.78
C PHE A 79 7.07 11.68 2.57
N LEU A 80 8.34 12.10 2.54
CA LEU A 80 9.25 11.76 1.44
C LEU A 80 9.54 10.26 1.34
N ASP A 81 9.64 9.55 2.48
CA ASP A 81 9.82 8.10 2.48
C ASP A 81 8.62 7.41 1.80
N TYR A 82 7.40 7.86 2.10
CA TYR A 82 6.19 7.28 1.51
C TYR A 82 6.06 7.57 0.01
N LEU A 83 6.55 8.72 -0.47
CA LEU A 83 6.62 8.98 -1.90
C LEU A 83 7.60 8.04 -2.60
N VAL A 84 8.79 7.81 -2.03
CA VAL A 84 9.78 6.87 -2.58
C VAL A 84 9.23 5.45 -2.58
N ILE A 85 8.61 5.02 -1.47
CA ILE A 85 7.99 3.70 -1.38
C ILE A 85 6.81 3.58 -2.34
N GLY A 86 5.99 4.62 -2.49
CA GLY A 86 4.88 4.65 -3.44
C GLY A 86 5.34 4.57 -4.90
N PHE A 87 6.43 5.26 -5.24
CA PHE A 87 7.03 5.21 -6.57
C PHE A 87 7.59 3.82 -6.91
N VAL A 88 8.38 3.23 -6.02
CA VAL A 88 8.93 1.88 -6.25
C VAL A 88 7.82 0.84 -6.19
N GLY A 89 6.87 1.04 -5.28
CA GLY A 89 5.72 0.18 -5.06
C GLY A 89 4.78 0.13 -6.26
N SER A 90 4.55 1.24 -6.96
CA SER A 90 3.72 1.24 -8.17
C SER A 90 4.34 0.40 -9.29
N ILE A 91 5.64 0.53 -9.51
CA ILE A 91 6.39 -0.33 -10.45
C ILE A 91 6.27 -1.81 -10.03
N ALA A 92 6.43 -2.10 -8.75
CA ALA A 92 6.34 -3.45 -8.21
C ALA A 92 4.92 -4.04 -8.30
N LEU A 93 3.87 -3.23 -8.14
CA LEU A 93 2.48 -3.68 -8.17
C LEU A 93 2.04 -4.08 -9.58
N PHE A 94 2.58 -3.43 -10.61
CA PHE A 94 2.38 -3.83 -12.01
C PHE A 94 3.09 -5.16 -12.33
N THR A 95 4.17 -5.47 -11.63
CA THR A 95 4.80 -6.78 -11.67
C THR A 95 4.20 -7.64 -10.57
N VAL A 96 2.98 -8.15 -10.74
CA VAL A 96 2.17 -8.82 -9.69
C VAL A 96 2.96 -9.69 -8.69
N LEU A 97 3.95 -10.46 -9.13
CA LEU A 97 4.84 -11.27 -8.28
C LEU A 97 5.62 -10.45 -7.23
N LEU A 98 5.98 -9.22 -7.56
CA LEU A 98 6.69 -8.23 -6.73
C LEU A 98 5.75 -7.31 -5.96
N SER A 99 4.43 -7.39 -6.15
CA SER A 99 3.46 -6.57 -5.41
C SER A 99 3.61 -6.61 -3.88
N PRO A 100 4.09 -7.69 -3.22
CA PRO A 100 4.40 -7.68 -1.79
C PRO A 100 5.40 -6.61 -1.35
N LEU A 101 6.30 -6.18 -2.23
CA LEU A 101 7.32 -5.17 -1.90
C LEU A 101 6.71 -3.82 -1.51
N TYR A 102 5.58 -3.44 -2.12
CA TYR A 102 4.89 -2.20 -1.77
C TYR A 102 4.38 -2.22 -0.32
N PHE A 103 3.59 -3.25 0.01
CA PHE A 103 3.00 -3.37 1.34
C PHE A 103 4.05 -3.60 2.42
N LEU A 104 5.03 -4.46 2.14
CA LEU A 104 6.12 -4.71 3.08
C LEU A 104 6.99 -3.46 3.25
N GLY A 105 7.33 -2.74 2.19
CA GLY A 105 8.10 -1.49 2.30
C GLY A 105 7.42 -0.45 3.20
N LEU A 106 6.10 -0.25 3.04
CA LEU A 106 5.34 0.66 3.91
C LEU A 106 5.34 0.19 5.36
N VAL A 107 5.11 -1.11 5.57
CA VAL A 107 5.12 -1.73 6.90
C VAL A 107 6.50 -1.62 7.56
N SER A 108 7.58 -1.89 6.83
CA SER A 108 8.96 -1.77 7.30
C SER A 108 9.31 -0.34 7.69
N ASN A 109 8.76 0.66 6.99
CA ASN A 109 8.92 2.06 7.39
C ASN A 109 8.17 2.36 8.69
N VAL A 110 6.87 2.08 8.73
CA VAL A 110 5.97 2.50 9.82
C VAL A 110 6.21 1.71 11.12
N ILE A 111 6.36 0.40 11.01
CA ILE A 111 6.51 -0.50 12.15
C ILE A 111 7.98 -0.61 12.57
N SER A 112 8.88 -0.85 11.63
CA SER A 112 10.30 -1.11 11.91
C SER A 112 11.19 0.13 11.92
N GLY A 113 10.70 1.27 11.42
CA GLY A 113 11.41 2.55 11.48
C GLY A 113 12.35 2.84 10.31
N TYR A 114 12.53 1.90 9.38
CA TYR A 114 13.46 2.07 8.27
C TYR A 114 13.06 3.21 7.33
N SER A 115 14.02 4.03 6.90
CA SER A 115 13.77 5.15 5.98
C SER A 115 13.88 4.73 4.52
N SER A 116 12.98 5.24 3.66
CA SER A 116 13.07 5.17 2.20
C SER A 116 13.50 3.79 1.65
N PHE A 117 14.64 3.70 0.97
CA PHE A 117 15.16 2.49 0.34
C PHE A 117 15.51 1.37 1.33
N ASP A 118 15.92 1.71 2.56
CA ASP A 118 16.17 0.68 3.58
C ASP A 118 14.87 -0.05 3.95
N ALA A 119 13.73 0.66 3.93
CA ALA A 119 12.43 0.05 4.19
C ALA A 119 12.04 -0.92 3.08
N ILE A 120 12.22 -0.51 1.83
CA ILE A 120 11.98 -1.36 0.65
C ILE A 120 12.90 -2.58 0.68
N TYR A 121 14.18 -2.38 1.01
CA TYR A 121 15.16 -3.47 1.04
C TYR A 121 14.90 -4.44 2.18
N GLU A 122 14.49 -3.96 3.37
CA GLU A 122 14.03 -4.84 4.44
C GLU A 122 12.79 -5.62 4.02
N GLY A 123 11.82 -4.95 3.41
CA GLY A 123 10.62 -5.58 2.85
C GLY A 123 10.97 -6.65 1.80
N ALA A 124 11.96 -6.41 0.95
CA ALA A 124 12.44 -7.38 -0.03
C ALA A 124 13.11 -8.60 0.62
N LYS A 125 13.98 -8.38 1.61
CA LYS A 125 14.59 -9.50 2.37
C LYS A 125 13.54 -10.31 3.11
N ARG A 126 12.55 -9.63 3.69
CA ARG A 126 11.42 -10.23 4.40
C ARG A 126 10.60 -11.09 3.45
N PHE A 127 10.27 -10.54 2.28
CA PHE A 127 9.56 -11.25 1.24
C PHE A 127 10.35 -12.47 0.76
N HIS A 128 11.65 -12.33 0.50
CA HIS A 128 12.47 -13.44 0.04
C HIS A 128 12.54 -14.59 1.07
N ARG A 129 12.70 -14.23 2.34
CA ARG A 129 12.80 -15.21 3.43
C ARG A 129 11.51 -15.99 3.65
N ASP A 130 10.37 -15.30 3.66
CA ASP A 130 9.06 -15.89 3.93
C ASP A 130 8.15 -15.82 2.70
N PHE A 131 8.71 -16.15 1.53
CA PHE A 131 8.08 -15.95 0.22
C PHE A 131 6.66 -16.51 0.18
N GLY A 132 6.48 -17.80 0.47
CA GLY A 132 5.17 -18.45 0.39
C GLY A 132 4.11 -17.78 1.28
N LYS A 133 4.51 -17.30 2.47
CA LYS A 133 3.61 -16.68 3.44
C LYS A 133 3.07 -15.34 2.97
N TYR A 134 3.96 -14.45 2.52
CA TYR A 134 3.56 -13.12 2.05
C TYR A 134 2.96 -13.18 0.65
N PHE A 135 3.43 -14.08 -0.20
CA PHE A 135 2.88 -14.29 -1.54
C PHE A 135 1.40 -14.68 -1.47
N ILE A 136 1.07 -15.76 -0.75
CA ILE A 136 -0.31 -16.27 -0.64
C ILE A 136 -1.24 -15.24 0.01
N ARG A 137 -0.72 -14.41 0.92
CA ARG A 137 -1.53 -13.43 1.64
C ARG A 137 -1.81 -12.15 0.85
N ILE A 138 -0.85 -11.68 0.05
CA ILE A 138 -0.90 -10.38 -0.63
C ILE A 138 -1.34 -10.52 -2.08
N VAL A 139 -0.71 -11.42 -2.83
CA VAL A 139 -0.84 -11.49 -4.28
C VAL A 139 -2.27 -11.75 -4.74
N PRO A 140 -3.07 -12.65 -4.12
CA PRO A 140 -4.45 -12.88 -4.55
C PRO A 140 -5.35 -11.64 -4.41
N ASP A 141 -5.23 -10.89 -3.30
CA ASP A 141 -6.02 -9.67 -3.09
C ASP A 141 -5.58 -8.57 -4.11
N VAL A 142 -4.29 -8.51 -4.48
CA VAL A 142 -3.79 -7.59 -5.52
C VAL A 142 -4.28 -7.97 -6.93
N ILE A 143 -4.23 -9.26 -7.29
CA ILE A 143 -4.76 -9.75 -8.57
C ILE A 143 -6.25 -9.40 -8.66
N LEU A 144 -7.01 -9.65 -7.60
CA LEU A 144 -8.44 -9.35 -7.59
C LEU A 144 -8.70 -7.85 -7.76
N ALA A 145 -7.92 -6.99 -7.10
CA ALA A 145 -8.02 -5.53 -7.26
C ALA A 145 -7.73 -5.09 -8.70
N LEU A 146 -6.67 -5.61 -9.31
CA LEU A 146 -6.34 -5.31 -10.71
C LEU A 146 -7.42 -5.81 -11.67
N LEU A 147 -7.97 -7.01 -11.45
CA LEU A 147 -9.08 -7.55 -12.25
C LEU A 147 -10.33 -6.66 -12.15
N ILE A 148 -10.66 -6.17 -10.95
CA ILE A 148 -11.76 -5.23 -10.76
C ILE A 148 -11.52 -3.96 -11.60
N MET A 149 -10.34 -3.34 -11.49
CA MET A 149 -10.06 -2.14 -12.29
C MET A 149 -10.13 -2.41 -13.79
N ILE A 150 -9.59 -3.54 -14.27
CA ILE A 150 -9.64 -3.93 -15.68
C ILE A 150 -11.09 -4.11 -16.16
N LEU A 151 -11.93 -4.80 -15.37
CA LEU A 151 -13.35 -5.00 -15.68
C LEU A 151 -14.11 -3.68 -15.76
N PHE A 152 -13.87 -2.75 -14.83
CA PHE A 152 -14.54 -1.44 -14.83
C PHE A 152 -13.98 -0.49 -15.90
N ALA A 153 -12.69 -0.58 -16.25
CA ALA A 153 -12.11 0.10 -17.40
C ALA A 153 -12.79 -0.39 -18.70
N TYR A 154 -12.93 -1.71 -18.87
CA TYR A 154 -13.66 -2.28 -20.00
C TYR A 154 -15.12 -1.83 -20.02
N ALA A 155 -15.84 -1.92 -18.90
CA ALA A 155 -17.24 -1.51 -18.80
C ALA A 155 -17.45 -0.02 -19.13
N SER A 156 -16.50 0.84 -18.77
CA SER A 156 -16.57 2.27 -19.07
C SER A 156 -16.60 2.59 -20.57
N LEU A 157 -16.09 1.70 -21.44
CA LEU A 157 -16.15 1.87 -22.89
C LEU A 157 -17.56 1.69 -23.47
N TYR A 158 -18.39 0.92 -22.77
CA TYR A 158 -19.74 0.56 -23.21
C TYR A 158 -20.82 1.28 -22.40
N SER A 159 -20.46 2.34 -21.67
CA SER A 159 -21.39 3.07 -20.82
C SER A 159 -22.42 3.84 -21.68
N SER A 160 -23.71 3.52 -21.49
CA SER A 160 -24.81 4.27 -22.08
C SER A 160 -25.03 5.63 -21.39
N ASN A 161 -25.83 6.53 -21.98
CA ASN A 161 -26.12 7.88 -21.49
C ASN A 161 -26.55 8.00 -20.01
N SER A 162 -27.06 6.93 -19.39
CA SER A 162 -27.48 6.93 -17.97
C SER A 162 -26.35 6.73 -16.96
N PHE A 163 -25.18 6.25 -17.40
CA PHE A 163 -24.00 6.07 -16.54
C PHE A 163 -22.79 6.73 -17.17
N SER A 164 -22.18 7.70 -16.48
CA SER A 164 -20.97 8.30 -17.02
C SER A 164 -19.81 7.29 -16.95
N PRO A 165 -18.96 7.23 -18.00
CA PRO A 165 -17.80 6.32 -18.02
C PRO A 165 -16.85 6.59 -16.85
N LYS A 166 -16.79 7.86 -16.42
CA LYS A 166 -16.03 8.30 -15.24
C LYS A 166 -16.52 7.65 -13.94
N ILE A 167 -17.84 7.62 -13.72
CA ILE A 167 -18.43 7.00 -12.51
C ILE A 167 -18.14 5.51 -12.47
N LEU A 168 -18.26 4.82 -13.61
CA LEU A 168 -17.96 3.39 -13.71
C LEU A 168 -16.51 3.12 -13.32
N PHE A 169 -15.55 3.77 -14.00
CA PHE A 169 -14.14 3.57 -13.70
C PHE A 169 -13.81 3.90 -12.24
N SER A 170 -14.24 5.06 -11.74
CA SER A 170 -13.96 5.48 -10.36
C SER A 170 -14.56 4.54 -9.31
N THR A 171 -15.70 3.89 -9.61
CA THR A 171 -16.27 2.84 -8.75
C THR A 171 -15.38 1.60 -8.70
N GLY A 172 -14.83 1.18 -9.83
CA GLY A 172 -13.83 0.11 -9.88
C GLY A 172 -12.61 0.45 -9.05
N THR A 173 -12.14 1.70 -9.12
CA THR A 173 -11.02 2.17 -8.31
C THR A 173 -11.32 2.16 -6.82
N PHE A 174 -12.51 2.64 -6.43
CA PHE A 174 -12.98 2.59 -5.04
C PHE A 174 -12.90 1.16 -4.47
N LEU A 175 -13.47 0.19 -5.18
CA LEU A 175 -13.47 -1.22 -4.77
C LEU A 175 -12.05 -1.81 -4.68
N SER A 176 -11.18 -1.43 -5.61
CA SER A 176 -9.79 -1.88 -5.65
C SER A 176 -8.99 -1.34 -4.46
N TRP A 177 -9.22 -0.09 -4.08
CA TRP A 177 -8.58 0.52 -2.91
C TRP A 177 -9.08 -0.04 -1.57
N LEU A 178 -10.32 -0.55 -1.50
CA LEU A 178 -10.76 -1.33 -0.34
C LEU A 178 -9.92 -2.61 -0.19
N LEU A 179 -9.63 -3.30 -1.30
CA LEU A 179 -8.79 -4.50 -1.29
C LEU A 179 -7.33 -4.17 -0.93
N PHE A 180 -6.73 -3.14 -1.53
CA PHE A 180 -5.37 -2.72 -1.17
C PHE A 180 -5.26 -2.34 0.31
N SER A 181 -6.25 -1.63 0.85
CA SER A 181 -6.29 -1.27 2.27
C SER A 181 -6.43 -2.50 3.18
N LYS A 182 -7.30 -3.45 2.82
CA LYS A 182 -7.43 -4.75 3.51
C LYS A 182 -6.10 -5.52 3.50
N THR A 183 -5.40 -5.54 2.37
CA THR A 183 -4.09 -6.19 2.22
C THR A 183 -3.04 -5.53 3.10
N ALA A 184 -3.01 -4.19 3.16
CA ALA A 184 -2.12 -3.45 4.04
C ALA A 184 -2.35 -3.80 5.52
N ILE A 185 -3.60 -3.86 5.97
CA ILE A 185 -3.95 -4.25 7.35
C ILE A 185 -3.47 -5.68 7.66
N LYS A 186 -3.79 -6.65 6.78
CA LYS A 186 -3.36 -8.04 6.95
C LYS A 186 -1.84 -8.19 7.01
N THR A 187 -1.13 -7.45 6.17
CA THR A 187 0.34 -7.46 6.12
C THR A 187 0.94 -6.84 7.37
N SER A 188 0.35 -5.75 7.85
CA SER A 188 0.78 -5.05 9.07
C SER A 188 0.69 -5.94 10.31
N ARG A 189 -0.47 -6.60 10.49
CA ARG A 189 -0.68 -7.55 11.60
C ARG A 189 0.32 -8.69 11.56
N GLU A 190 0.51 -9.29 10.38
CA GLU A 190 1.45 -10.39 10.22
C GLU A 190 2.89 -9.98 10.55
N TYR A 191 3.27 -8.78 10.11
CA TYR A 191 4.59 -8.26 10.38
C TYR A 191 4.80 -7.96 11.87
N LEU A 192 3.80 -7.41 12.56
CA LEU A 192 3.84 -7.19 14.01
C LEU A 192 3.94 -8.50 14.79
N TYR A 193 3.12 -9.49 14.45
CA TYR A 193 3.13 -10.80 15.13
C TYR A 193 4.42 -11.58 14.90
N HIS A 194 5.15 -11.30 13.82
CA HIS A 194 6.48 -11.87 13.66
C HIS A 194 7.48 -11.34 14.72
N GLY A 195 7.30 -10.13 15.23
CA GLY A 195 8.10 -9.56 16.33
C GLY A 195 9.56 -9.21 15.99
N LEU A 196 10.04 -9.57 14.80
CA LEU A 196 11.42 -9.35 14.35
C LEU A 196 11.47 -8.62 13.01
N LYS A 197 12.45 -7.71 12.88
CA LYS A 197 12.84 -7.04 11.63
C LYS A 197 14.20 -7.52 11.15
N ILE A 198 14.45 -7.48 9.85
CA ILE A 198 15.72 -7.91 9.27
C ILE A 198 16.68 -6.71 9.18
N CYS A 199 17.92 -6.86 9.65
CA CYS A 199 18.94 -5.83 9.46
C CYS A 199 19.30 -5.70 7.96
N VAL A 200 19.14 -4.50 7.41
CA VAL A 200 19.48 -4.24 6.00
C VAL A 200 20.97 -4.42 5.69
N TYR A 201 21.87 -4.26 6.66
CA TYR A 201 23.31 -4.39 6.44
C TYR A 201 23.85 -5.81 6.61
N CYS A 202 23.42 -6.56 7.64
CA CYS A 202 23.97 -7.88 7.95
C CYS A 202 22.96 -9.04 7.85
N SER A 203 21.71 -8.75 7.46
CA SER A 203 20.64 -9.74 7.26
C SER A 203 20.24 -10.55 8.50
N LYS A 204 20.72 -10.19 9.70
CA LYS A 204 20.31 -10.81 10.96
C LYS A 204 18.98 -10.25 11.46
N GLU A 205 18.20 -11.09 12.15
CA GLU A 205 16.92 -10.70 12.74
C GLU A 205 17.09 -10.06 14.11
N ILE A 206 16.48 -8.90 14.31
CA ILE A 206 16.50 -8.15 15.56
C ILE A 206 15.07 -7.84 15.99
N PRO A 207 14.83 -7.57 17.28
CA PRO A 207 13.53 -7.07 17.74
C PRO A 207 13.11 -5.82 16.97
N ILE A 208 11.82 -5.72 16.62
CA ILE A 208 11.26 -4.57 15.88
C ILE A 208 11.62 -3.23 16.56
N ALA A 209 11.58 -3.20 17.90
CA ALA A 209 11.89 -2.01 18.70
C ALA A 209 13.38 -1.63 18.74
N SER A 210 14.29 -2.47 18.23
CA SER A 210 15.73 -2.22 18.32
C SER A 210 16.16 -1.05 17.44
N LYS A 211 16.88 -0.08 18.01
CA LYS A 211 17.47 1.08 17.28
C LYS A 211 18.88 0.81 16.76
N GLU A 212 19.42 -0.36 17.06
CA GLU A 212 20.77 -0.77 16.66
C GLU A 212 20.80 -2.26 16.38
N CYS A 213 21.62 -2.67 15.42
CA CYS A 213 21.89 -4.07 15.20
C CYS A 213 22.93 -4.58 16.20
N ARG A 214 22.59 -5.56 17.03
CA ARG A 214 23.54 -6.15 18.00
C ARG A 214 24.79 -6.78 17.35
N TRP A 215 24.68 -7.22 16.09
CA TRP A 215 25.77 -7.90 15.38
C TRP A 215 26.68 -6.93 14.63
N CYS A 216 26.14 -6.05 13.78
CA CYS A 216 26.95 -5.15 12.97
C CYS A 216 27.07 -3.73 13.53
N LYS A 217 26.44 -3.44 14.69
CA LYS A 217 26.44 -2.14 15.37
C LYS A 217 25.89 -0.97 14.54
N ALA A 218 25.32 -1.26 13.36
CA ALA A 218 24.66 -0.27 12.54
C ALA A 218 23.45 0.29 13.29
N LYS A 219 23.36 1.62 13.34
CA LYS A 219 22.17 2.32 13.84
C LYS A 219 21.06 2.15 12.82
N LEU A 220 19.90 1.72 13.31
CA LEU A 220 18.69 1.49 12.52
C LEU A 220 17.72 2.53 13.06
N LYS A 221 17.53 3.60 12.29
CA LYS A 221 16.83 4.83 12.73
C LYS A 221 15.44 4.53 13.30
#